data_AF-A0A5R8P600-F1
#
_entry.id   AF-A0A5R8P600-F1
#
_cell.length_a   1.000
_cell.length_b   1.000
_cell.length_c   1.000
_cell.angle_alpha   90.00
_cell.angle_beta   90.00
_cell.angle_gamma   90.00
#
_symmetry.space_group_name_H-M   'P 1'
#
loop_
_entity.id
_entity.type
_entity.pdbx_description
1 polymer ?
#
loop_
_entity_poly.entity_id
_entity_poly.type
_entity_poly.pdbx_seq_one_letter_code
_entity_poly.pdbx_strand_id
1 'polypeptide(L)' 'MTKPDRRVAITHTEEILNYFGKCGACGYPARAATTKHIFDNGDEETWVTATCSLPCGWADRVRPTTMTAGQRRG' A
#
# COMPACT_ATOMS: atom_id res chain seq x y z
N MET A 1 21.72 -3.26 18.46
CA MET A 1 21.64 -4.11 17.25
C MET A 1 21.14 -3.23 16.12
N THR A 2 22.05 -2.61 15.36
CA THR A 2 21.69 -1.66 14.30
C THR A 2 21.12 -2.46 13.13
N LYS A 3 19.89 -2.13 12.69
CA LYS A 3 19.31 -2.72 11.47
C LYS A 3 20.31 -2.50 10.34
N PRO A 4 20.67 -3.52 9.53
CA PRO A 4 21.59 -3.31 8.41
C PRO A 4 21.10 -2.14 7.55
N ASP A 5 22.02 -1.25 7.16
CA ASP A 5 21.76 -0.16 6.21
C ASP A 5 21.44 -0.77 4.85
N ARG A 6 20.21 -1.24 4.69
CA ARG A 6 19.70 -1.77 3.43
C ARG A 6 19.16 -0.61 2.61
N ARG A 7 19.58 -0.52 1.35
CA ARG A 7 19.12 0.54 0.44
C ARG A 7 18.06 -0.02 -0.49
N VAL A 8 17.08 0.82 -0.81
CA VAL A 8 16.07 0.46 -1.80
C VAL A 8 16.74 0.46 -3.17
N ALA A 9 16.76 -0.70 -3.83
CA ALA A 9 17.27 -0.84 -5.18
C ALA A 9 16.15 -0.62 -6.21
N ILE A 10 14.94 -1.11 -5.93
CA ILE A 10 13.79 -1.02 -6.82
C ILE A 10 12.53 -0.69 -6.01
N THR A 11 11.72 0.22 -6.54
CA THR A 11 10.36 0.48 -6.06
C THR A 11 9.36 0.13 -7.15
N HIS A 12 8.40 -0.71 -6.83
CA HIS A 12 7.26 -1.03 -7.69
C HIS A 12 5.97 -0.51 -7.02
N THR A 13 5.15 0.20 -7.79
CA THR A 13 3.87 0.74 -7.29
C THR A 13 2.75 0.37 -8.26
N GLU A 14 1.74 -0.34 -7.75
CA GLU A 14 0.57 -0.80 -8.52
C GLU A 14 -0.71 -0.32 -7.86
N GLU A 15 -1.63 0.23 -8.65
CA GLU A 15 -2.96 0.62 -8.16
C GLU A 15 -3.83 -0.61 -7.87
N ILE A 16 -4.57 -0.57 -6.75
CA ILE A 16 -5.56 -1.57 -6.37
C ILE A 16 -6.93 -1.09 -6.85
N LEU A 17 -7.31 -1.50 -8.06
CA LEU A 17 -8.55 -1.04 -8.72
C LEU A 17 -9.83 -1.46 -7.99
N ASN A 18 -9.77 -2.51 -7.17
CA ASN A 18 -10.91 -3.04 -6.40
C ASN A 18 -10.85 -2.63 -4.91
N TYR A 19 -10.18 -1.53 -4.59
CA TYR A 19 -10.20 -0.94 -3.25
C TYR A 19 -11.39 0.03 -3.10
N PHE A 20 -12.26 -0.23 -2.14
CA PHE A 20 -13.49 0.56 -1.89
C PHE A 20 -13.50 1.23 -0.51
N GLY A 21 -12.32 1.54 0.03
CA GLY A 21 -12.18 2.22 1.32
C GLY A 21 -12.61 3.69 1.25
N LYS A 22 -12.80 4.29 2.43
CA LYS A 22 -13.15 5.70 2.59
C LYS A 22 -12.02 6.45 3.26
N CYS A 23 -11.91 7.72 2.92
CA CYS A 23 -11.03 8.68 3.57
C CYS A 23 -11.37 8.79 5.05
N GLY A 24 -10.37 8.58 5.92
CA GLY A 24 -10.53 8.74 7.37
C GLY A 24 -10.80 10.18 7.82
N ALA A 25 -10.49 11.17 6.97
CA ALA A 25 -10.71 12.59 7.29
C ALA A 25 -12.07 13.13 6.84
N CYS A 26 -12.53 12.83 5.62
CA CYS A 26 -13.75 13.42 5.05
C CYS A 26 -14.81 12.41 4.59
N GLY A 27 -14.54 11.10 4.70
CA GLY A 27 -15.48 10.04 4.32
C GLY A 27 -15.65 9.80 2.81
N TYR A 28 -15.04 10.62 1.95
CA TYR A 28 -15.06 10.43 0.49
C TYR A 28 -14.30 9.14 0.09
N PRO A 29 -14.67 8.47 -1.01
CA PRO A 29 -13.91 7.33 -1.52
C PRO A 29 -12.40 7.60 -1.60
N ALA A 30 -11.62 6.61 -1.19
CA ALA A 30 -10.17 6.60 -1.30
C ALA A 30 -9.75 5.58 -2.35
N ARG A 31 -8.66 5.89 -3.07
CA ARG A 31 -7.94 4.92 -3.91
C ARG A 31 -6.80 4.31 -3.10
N ALA A 32 -6.32 3.14 -3.50
CA ALA A 32 -5.17 2.52 -2.85
C ALA A 32 -4.17 1.99 -3.87
N ALA A 33 -2.90 1.95 -3.47
CA ALA A 33 -1.83 1.33 -4.23
C ALA A 33 -0.97 0.44 -3.33
N THR A 34 -0.52 -0.69 -3.88
CA THR A 34 0.53 -1.52 -3.28
C THR A 34 1.87 -0.92 -3.66
N THR A 35 2.74 -0.72 -2.67
CA THR A 35 4.14 -0.34 -2.88
C THR A 35 5.01 -1.50 -2.40
N LYS A 36 5.87 -1.99 -3.30
CA LYS A 36 6.87 -3.03 -3.03
C LYS A 36 8.26 -2.42 -3.17
N HIS A 37 9.05 -2.49 -2.12
CA HIS A 37 10.47 -2.17 -2.14
C HIS A 37 11.27 -3.46 -2.20
N ILE A 38 12.19 -3.53 -3.15
CA ILE A 38 13.23 -4.56 -3.21
C ILE A 38 14.53 -3.87 -2.81
N PHE A 39 15.18 -4.41 -1.78
CA PHE A 39 16.42 -3.88 -1.24
C PHE A 39 17.64 -4.51 -1.94
N ASP A 40 18.79 -3.85 -1.84
CA ASP A 40 20.07 -4.29 -2.40
C ASP A 40 20.56 -5.65 -1.87
N ASN A 41 20.16 -6.01 -0.66
CA ASN A 41 20.40 -7.31 -0.04
C ASN A 41 19.40 -8.40 -0.46
N GLY A 42 18.44 -8.09 -1.33
CA GLY A 42 17.38 -8.99 -1.77
C GLY A 42 16.16 -9.05 -0.84
N ASP A 43 16.14 -8.33 0.28
CA ASP A 43 14.95 -8.22 1.11
C ASP A 43 13.81 -7.56 0.33
N GLU A 44 12.58 -7.89 0.72
CA GLU A 44 11.39 -7.24 0.18
C GLU A 44 10.52 -6.67 1.31
N GLU A 45 9.94 -5.50 1.07
CA GLU A 45 8.93 -4.92 1.96
C GLU A 45 7.75 -4.42 1.12
N THR A 46 6.54 -4.85 1.49
CA THR A 46 5.31 -4.52 0.77
C THR A 46 4.29 -3.90 1.73
N TRP A 47 3.69 -2.78 1.35
CA TRP A 47 2.57 -2.18 2.07
C TRP A 47 1.56 -1.58 1.10
N VAL A 48 0.36 -1.29 1.61
CA VAL A 48 -0.69 -0.61 0.86
C VAL A 48 -0.91 0.78 1.43
N THR A 49 -0.93 1.78 0.57
CA THR A 49 -1.25 3.16 0.94
C THR A 49 -2.60 3.51 0.33
N ALA A 50 -3.54 3.94 1.17
CA ALA A 50 -4.78 4.56 0.71
C ALA A 50 -4.62 6.08 0.69
N THR A 51 -5.16 6.74 -0.32
CA THR A 51 -5.14 8.19 -0.49
C THR A 51 -6.53 8.68 -0.86
N CYS A 52 -6.96 9.79 -0.26
CA CYS A 52 -8.25 10.38 -0.61
C CYS A 52 -8.28 10.79 -2.08
N SER A 53 -9.39 10.54 -2.76
CA SER A 53 -9.60 10.97 -4.16
C SER A 53 -9.97 12.45 -4.28
N LEU A 54 -10.08 13.18 -3.16
CA LEU A 54 -10.22 14.63 -3.09
C LEU A 54 -8.94 15.27 -2.54
N PRO A 55 -8.73 16.59 -2.77
CA PRO A 55 -7.55 17.31 -2.31
C PRO A 55 -7.56 17.62 -0.79
N CYS A 56 -8.11 16.74 0.05
CA CYS A 56 -8.08 16.92 1.50
C CYS A 56 -6.76 16.50 2.15
N GLY A 57 -5.84 15.90 1.38
CA GLY A 57 -4.48 15.56 1.80
C GLY A 57 -4.34 14.28 2.62
N TRP A 58 -5.43 13.57 2.92
CA TRP A 58 -5.37 12.33 3.69
C TRP A 58 -4.73 11.19 2.90
N ALA A 59 -3.74 10.53 3.51
CA ALA A 59 -3.22 9.24 3.10
C ALA A 59 -2.80 8.42 4.34
N ASP A 60 -2.96 7.11 4.28
CA ASP A 60 -2.60 6.22 5.40
C ASP A 60 -2.19 4.83 4.92
N ARG A 61 -1.40 4.12 5.73
CA ARG A 61 -1.11 2.69 5.49
C ARG A 61 -2.33 1.89 5.91
N VAL A 62 -2.91 1.16 4.97
CA VAL A 62 -4.10 0.34 5.21
C VAL A 62 -3.78 -1.14 5.01
N ARG A 63 -4.57 -2.01 5.64
CA ARG A 63 -4.66 -3.39 5.21
C ARG A 63 -5.63 -3.44 4.03
N PRO A 64 -5.26 -4.03 2.88
CA PRO A 64 -6.18 -4.12 1.74
C PRO A 64 -7.38 -4.99 2.13
N THR A 65 -8.55 -4.37 2.27
CA THR A 65 -9.82 -5.09 2.38
C THR A 65 -10.35 -5.28 0.96
N THR A 66 -9.87 -6.29 0.26
CA THR A 66 -10.43 -6.64 -1.05
C THR A 66 -11.83 -7.23 -0.82
N MET A 67 -12.85 -6.74 -1.52
CA MET A 67 -14.23 -7.25 -1.39
C MET A 67 -14.33 -8.75 -1.67
N THR A 68 -13.43 -9.27 -2.50
CA THR A 68 -13.17 -10.70 -2.59
C THR A 68 -11.95 -10.97 -1.73
N ALA A 69 -12.09 -11.72 -0.63
CA ALA A 69 -10.93 -12.34 -0.01
C ALA A 69 -10.28 -13.19 -1.10
N GLY A 70 -9.14 -12.73 -1.64
CA GLY A 70 -8.38 -13.52 -2.59
C GLY A 70 -8.09 -14.84 -1.91
N GLN A 71 -8.73 -15.90 -2.38
CA GLN A 71 -8.48 -17.25 -1.91
C GLN A 71 -6.97 -17.47 -2.04
N ARG A 72 -6.27 -17.59 -0.91
CA ARG A 72 -4.92 -18.13 -0.89
C ARG A 72 -5.05 -19.56 -1.44
N ARG A 73 -4.74 -19.74 -2.72
CA ARG A 73 -4.48 -21.07 -3.27
C ARG A 73 -3.12 -21.48 -2.72
N GLY A 74 -3.16 -22.40 -1.76
CA GLY A 74 -1.99 -23.14 -1.30
C GLY A 74 -1.50 -24.13 -2.35
#